data_AF-A0A4Y6KZ11-F1
#
_entry.id   AF-A0A4Y6KZ11-F1
#
_cell.length_a   1.000
_cell.length_b   1.000
_cell.length_c   1.000
_cell.angle_alpha   90.00
_cell.angle_beta   90.00
_cell.angle_gamma   90.00
#
_symmetry.space_group_name_H-M   'P 1'
#
loop_
_entity.id
_entity.type
_entity.pdbx_description
1 polymer ?
#
loop_
_entity_poly.entity_id
_entity_poly.type
_entity_poly.pdbx_seq_one_letter_code
_entity_poly.pdbx_strand_id
1 'polypeptide(L)'
;MTDSKELNQNRPLFGKFADGADSRRCCDNAPSVCKANNTLSGAADITAEVLRTTLPPHARRAINRCNLPADALASLAFQLGPQALELDGVLPLHRTLFERLDELTAVVDRAALFQSYMTAHFMLDDAPALGLSDNARINRSKLDYLRLLRGWLFDSEGREGAILKAWVESRFGLLTGFHRRPIPAADSPEREAFDREVATGLYTTCALETQLDLLYAWAQYELGRRNPGISHLTLYRGYSGAAALPLLDELGNGHSLVQLNNLSSFSASRERADEFGDRVLACAVPLAKVLAFSQLLPGRLQGEDEYLVIGGVAAVSWLN
;
A
#
# COMPACT_ATOMS: atom_id res chain seq x y z
N MET A 1 -78.80 -16.14 -11.47
CA MET A 1 -78.16 -17.25 -12.21
C MET A 1 -76.66 -17.08 -12.00
N THR A 2 -76.12 -17.53 -10.86
CA THR A 2 -75.51 -18.87 -10.61
C THR A 2 -74.27 -19.04 -11.48
N ASP A 3 -73.04 -19.30 -11.01
CA ASP A 3 -72.44 -19.69 -9.73
C ASP A 3 -70.92 -19.34 -9.83
N SER A 4 -70.25 -18.77 -8.83
CA SER A 4 -69.70 -19.37 -7.61
C SER A 4 -68.62 -20.44 -7.83
N LYS A 5 -67.36 -20.10 -7.48
CA LYS A 5 -66.34 -20.93 -6.79
C LYS A 5 -65.04 -20.11 -6.67
N GLU A 6 -64.85 -19.35 -5.59
CA GLU A 6 -64.22 -19.77 -4.32
C GLU A 6 -62.91 -20.55 -4.48
N LEU A 7 -61.81 -19.91 -4.08
CA LEU A 7 -60.60 -20.57 -3.60
C LEU A 7 -60.30 -20.04 -2.20
N ASN A 8 -60.37 -20.97 -1.27
CA ASN A 8 -60.33 -20.81 0.18
C ASN A 8 -58.99 -21.36 0.71
N GLN A 9 -58.63 -20.93 1.94
CA GLN A 9 -57.66 -21.53 2.88
C GLN A 9 -56.16 -21.34 2.52
N ASN A 10 -55.32 -20.62 3.27
CA ASN A 10 -55.08 -20.53 4.72
C ASN A 10 -54.88 -21.90 5.40
N ARG A 11 -53.63 -22.39 5.52
CA ARG A 11 -52.99 -22.85 6.79
C ARG A 11 -51.58 -23.50 6.61
N PRO A 12 -50.80 -23.62 7.72
CA PRO A 12 -49.34 -23.57 7.80
C PRO A 12 -48.73 -24.97 7.96
N LEU A 13 -47.40 -25.08 8.13
CA LEU A 13 -46.78 -26.21 8.84
C LEU A 13 -45.43 -25.81 9.46
N PHE A 14 -45.48 -25.38 10.73
CA PHE A 14 -44.42 -25.64 11.70
C PHE A 14 -44.44 -27.14 12.03
N GLY A 15 -43.28 -27.80 11.96
CA GLY A 15 -43.04 -29.10 12.58
C GLY A 15 -42.26 -28.92 13.88
N LYS A 16 -42.81 -29.41 15.00
CA LYS A 16 -42.19 -29.54 16.32
C LYS A 16 -41.34 -30.83 16.42
N PHE A 17 -40.73 -31.00 17.60
CA PHE A 17 -40.10 -32.18 18.24
C PHE A 17 -38.57 -32.17 18.19
N ALA A 18 -37.80 -32.37 19.27
CA ALA A 18 -38.04 -32.56 20.71
C ALA A 18 -36.68 -32.39 21.46
N ASP A 19 -36.74 -32.29 22.79
CA ASP A 19 -35.62 -32.22 23.73
C ASP A 19 -34.54 -33.30 23.56
N GLY A 20 -33.29 -32.93 23.85
CA GLY A 20 -32.16 -33.85 24.02
C GLY A 20 -30.94 -33.11 24.56
N ALA A 21 -30.60 -33.36 25.82
CA ALA A 21 -29.48 -32.79 26.52
C ALA A 21 -28.10 -33.29 26.01
N ASP A 22 -27.07 -32.52 26.36
CA ASP A 22 -25.67 -32.93 26.54
C ASP A 22 -24.73 -32.88 25.32
N SER A 23 -23.94 -31.80 25.24
CA SER A 23 -22.49 -31.86 25.50
C SER A 23 -21.81 -30.58 24.99
N ARG A 24 -21.02 -29.96 25.87
CA ARG A 24 -20.16 -28.82 25.54
C ARG A 24 -19.15 -29.26 24.48
N ARG A 25 -19.25 -28.71 23.27
CA ARG A 25 -18.11 -28.56 22.37
C ARG A 25 -17.78 -27.08 22.27
N CYS A 26 -16.72 -26.67 22.93
CA CYS A 26 -16.03 -25.43 22.58
C CYS A 26 -15.65 -25.53 21.10
N CYS A 27 -16.24 -24.67 20.28
CA CYS A 27 -15.79 -24.46 18.92
C CYS A 27 -14.48 -23.67 19.03
N ASP A 28 -13.34 -24.35 18.95
CA ASP A 28 -12.05 -23.69 18.74
C ASP A 28 -12.07 -23.07 17.34
N ASN A 29 -12.53 -21.82 17.25
CA ASN A 29 -12.43 -20.98 16.05
C ASN A 29 -11.00 -20.42 15.91
N ALA A 30 -9.99 -21.28 16.01
CA ALA A 30 -8.63 -20.91 15.63
C ALA A 30 -8.58 -20.83 14.09
N PRO A 31 -8.12 -19.72 13.48
CA PRO A 31 -8.01 -19.62 12.04
C PRO A 31 -7.06 -20.70 11.54
N SER A 32 -7.58 -21.64 10.76
CA SER A 32 -6.77 -22.64 10.06
C SER A 32 -5.87 -21.91 9.08
N VAL A 33 -4.55 -22.05 9.25
CA VAL A 33 -3.52 -21.50 8.37
C VAL A 33 -3.71 -22.09 6.97
N CYS A 34 -4.37 -21.35 6.09
CA CYS A 34 -4.36 -21.63 4.66
C CYS A 34 -2.92 -21.43 4.18
N LYS A 35 -2.36 -22.47 3.53
CA LYS A 35 -0.97 -22.55 3.08
C LYS A 35 -0.55 -21.29 2.32
N ALA A 36 0.11 -20.37 3.02
CA ALA A 36 0.86 -19.28 2.42
C ALA A 36 2.03 -19.88 1.64
N ASN A 37 2.29 -19.37 0.45
CA ASN A 37 3.42 -19.76 -0.38
C ASN A 37 4.74 -19.51 0.37
N ASN A 38 5.31 -20.58 0.94
CA ASN A 38 6.70 -20.87 1.28
C ASN A 38 7.67 -19.80 1.84
N THR A 39 7.27 -18.57 2.17
CA THR A 39 8.20 -17.50 2.60
C THR A 39 8.71 -17.65 4.03
N LEU A 40 8.04 -18.46 4.85
CA LEU A 40 8.47 -18.83 6.21
C LEU A 40 8.38 -20.34 6.45
N SER A 41 8.48 -21.18 5.41
CA SER A 41 8.22 -22.63 5.48
C SER A 41 9.16 -23.45 6.37
N GLY A 42 10.08 -22.80 7.08
CA GLY A 42 10.90 -23.42 8.13
C GLY A 42 10.73 -22.78 9.50
N ALA A 43 10.05 -21.63 9.63
CA ALA A 43 9.88 -20.92 10.90
C ALA A 43 9.01 -21.77 11.85
N ALA A 44 9.69 -22.55 12.70
CA ALA A 44 9.06 -23.20 13.83
C ALA A 44 8.34 -22.13 14.67
N ASP A 45 7.03 -22.33 14.84
CA ASP A 45 6.11 -21.64 15.74
C ASP A 45 5.97 -20.12 15.57
N ILE A 46 5.47 -19.66 14.42
CA ILE A 46 4.78 -18.35 14.41
C ILE A 46 3.49 -18.51 15.22
N THR A 47 3.52 -18.10 16.48
CA THR A 47 2.36 -18.17 17.36
C THR A 47 1.27 -17.19 16.91
N ALA A 48 0.04 -17.42 17.38
CA ALA A 48 -1.06 -16.49 17.13
C ALA A 48 -0.84 -15.09 17.75
N GLU A 49 0.09 -14.96 18.69
CA GLU A 49 0.51 -13.69 19.26
C GLU A 49 1.47 -12.95 18.32
N VAL A 50 2.52 -13.65 17.84
CA VAL A 50 3.48 -13.10 16.87
C VAL A 50 2.78 -12.71 15.56
N LEU A 51 1.81 -13.50 15.09
CA LEU A 51 1.00 -13.14 13.92
C LEU A 51 0.25 -11.81 14.08
N ARG A 52 -0.15 -11.45 15.30
CA ARG A 52 -0.87 -10.20 15.60
C ARG A 52 0.05 -9.02 15.82
N THR A 53 1.37 -9.23 15.85
CA THR A 53 2.34 -8.14 15.93
C THR A 53 2.06 -7.12 14.83
N THR A 54 1.86 -5.88 15.24
CA THR A 54 1.53 -4.75 14.39
C THR A 54 2.23 -3.50 14.92
N LEU A 55 2.17 -2.40 14.16
CA LEU A 55 2.75 -1.14 14.59
C LEU A 55 2.07 -0.61 15.86
N PRO A 56 2.85 -0.01 16.78
CA PRO A 56 2.30 0.56 18.00
C PRO A 56 1.34 1.72 17.68
N PRO A 57 0.40 2.08 18.60
CA PRO A 57 -0.60 3.12 18.34
C PRO A 57 -0.03 4.47 17.89
N HIS A 58 1.14 4.87 18.40
CA HIS A 58 1.79 6.13 18.03
C HIS A 58 2.42 6.13 16.62
N ALA A 59 2.51 4.97 15.96
CA ALA A 59 3.00 4.82 14.59
C ALA A 59 1.87 4.65 13.56
N ARG A 60 0.60 4.82 13.98
CA ARG A 60 -0.56 4.68 13.11
C ARG A 60 -1.68 5.67 13.41
N ARG A 61 -2.53 5.94 12.42
CA ARG A 61 -3.77 6.72 12.57
C ARG A 61 -4.96 5.79 12.81
N ALA A 62 -5.92 6.28 13.58
CA ALA A 62 -7.19 5.57 13.79
C ALA A 62 -8.11 5.57 12.57
N ILE A 63 -7.92 6.54 11.66
CA ILE A 63 -8.69 6.70 10.42
C ILE A 63 -7.72 6.80 9.25
N ASN A 64 -8.00 6.05 8.20
CA ASN A 64 -7.31 6.03 6.92
C ASN A 64 -8.35 5.93 5.78
N ARG A 65 -7.91 6.01 4.52
CA ARG A 65 -8.77 6.02 3.33
C ARG A 65 -8.59 4.77 2.48
N CYS A 66 -8.70 3.63 3.15
CA CYS A 66 -8.44 2.32 2.58
C CYS A 66 -9.43 1.31 3.16
N ASN A 67 -9.71 0.24 2.40
CA ASN A 67 -10.64 -0.81 2.78
C ASN A 67 -10.24 -1.62 4.04
N LEU A 68 -9.02 -1.45 4.56
CA LEU A 68 -8.55 -2.05 5.81
C LEU A 68 -8.03 -1.01 6.80
N PRO A 69 -8.22 -1.21 8.11
CA PRO A 69 -7.68 -0.31 9.13
C PRO A 69 -6.16 -0.41 9.26
N ALA A 70 -5.55 0.65 9.80
CA ALA A 70 -4.10 0.79 9.88
C ALA A 70 -3.41 -0.31 10.71
N ASP A 71 -4.03 -0.87 11.75
CA ASP A 71 -3.46 -2.03 12.49
C ASP A 71 -3.42 -3.29 11.64
N ALA A 72 -4.51 -3.60 10.93
CA ALA A 72 -4.59 -4.80 10.13
C ALA A 72 -3.53 -4.76 9.04
N LEU A 73 -3.46 -3.67 8.26
CA LEU A 73 -2.49 -3.55 7.16
C LEU A 73 -1.04 -3.40 7.64
N ALA A 74 -0.81 -2.96 8.87
CA ALA A 74 0.52 -2.87 9.47
C ALA A 74 1.01 -4.20 10.06
N SER A 75 0.16 -5.21 10.19
CA SER A 75 0.46 -6.44 10.92
C SER A 75 1.31 -7.45 10.15
N LEU A 76 1.98 -8.34 10.90
CA LEU A 76 2.62 -9.52 10.34
C LEU A 76 1.60 -10.42 9.63
N ALA A 77 0.39 -10.58 10.17
CA ALA A 77 -0.67 -11.34 9.50
C ALA A 77 -0.97 -10.84 8.08
N PHE A 78 -1.03 -9.52 7.88
CA PHE A 78 -1.17 -8.97 6.52
C PHE A 78 0.08 -9.18 5.68
N GLN A 79 1.28 -9.05 6.26
CA GLN A 79 2.53 -9.29 5.52
C GLN A 79 2.66 -10.74 5.02
N LEU A 80 2.06 -11.72 5.71
CA LEU A 80 2.08 -13.13 5.30
C LEU A 80 0.89 -13.54 4.43
N GLY A 81 -0.29 -12.96 4.70
CA GLY A 81 -1.55 -13.24 4.02
C GLY A 81 -2.23 -11.95 3.57
N PRO A 82 -1.69 -11.24 2.57
CA PRO A 82 -2.22 -9.96 2.16
C PRO A 82 -3.57 -10.10 1.46
N GLN A 83 -4.42 -9.11 1.65
CA GLN A 83 -5.61 -8.89 0.84
C GLN A 83 -5.36 -7.73 -0.13
N ALA A 84 -6.17 -7.65 -1.19
CA ALA A 84 -6.17 -6.49 -2.06
C ALA A 84 -6.51 -5.22 -1.25
N LEU A 85 -5.69 -4.20 -1.39
CA LEU A 85 -5.93 -2.90 -0.79
C LEU A 85 -6.58 -1.99 -1.83
N GLU A 86 -7.69 -1.38 -1.44
CA GLU A 86 -8.45 -0.47 -2.28
C GLU A 86 -8.57 0.87 -1.57
N LEU A 87 -8.21 1.94 -2.28
CA LEU A 87 -8.38 3.30 -1.80
C LEU A 87 -9.81 3.77 -2.03
N ASP A 88 -10.35 4.49 -1.05
CA ASP A 88 -11.76 4.90 -1.04
C ASP A 88 -12.13 5.67 -2.31
N GLY A 89 -13.12 5.15 -3.05
CA GLY A 89 -13.74 5.84 -4.19
C GLY A 89 -12.92 5.89 -5.49
N VAL A 90 -11.66 5.43 -5.50
CA VAL A 90 -10.80 5.53 -6.70
C VAL A 90 -11.30 4.67 -7.86
N LEU A 91 -11.51 3.37 -7.64
CA LEU A 91 -11.98 2.46 -8.70
C LEU A 91 -13.38 2.84 -9.22
N PRO A 92 -14.38 3.17 -8.37
CA PRO A 92 -15.67 3.65 -8.85
C PRO A 92 -15.56 4.95 -9.68
N LEU A 93 -14.73 5.91 -9.26
CA LEU A 93 -14.55 7.19 -9.95
C LEU A 93 -13.90 7.03 -11.33
N HIS A 94 -12.94 6.12 -11.44
CA HIS A 94 -12.16 5.91 -12.67
C HIS A 94 -12.56 4.63 -13.41
N ARG A 95 -13.74 4.08 -13.17
CA ARG A 95 -14.24 2.82 -13.75
C ARG A 95 -14.00 2.74 -15.26
N THR A 96 -14.41 3.77 -15.99
CA THR A 96 -14.31 3.80 -17.46
C THR A 96 -12.86 3.72 -17.95
N LEU A 97 -11.89 4.26 -17.21
CA LEU A 97 -10.47 4.09 -17.55
C LEU A 97 -10.08 2.61 -17.48
N PHE A 98 -10.41 1.94 -16.38
CA PHE A 98 -10.02 0.53 -16.18
C PHE A 98 -10.73 -0.42 -17.15
N GLU A 99 -12.00 -0.16 -17.46
CA GLU A 99 -12.74 -0.89 -18.52
C GLU A 99 -12.04 -0.76 -19.88
N ARG A 100 -11.54 0.42 -20.24
CA ARG A 100 -10.77 0.63 -21.47
C ARG A 100 -9.39 -0.01 -21.44
N LEU A 101 -8.71 0.02 -20.30
CA LEU A 101 -7.44 -0.67 -20.13
C LEU A 101 -7.60 -2.18 -20.30
N ASP A 102 -8.76 -2.74 -19.96
CA ASP A 102 -9.02 -4.17 -20.12
C ASP A 102 -9.06 -4.63 -21.58
N GLU A 103 -9.47 -3.76 -22.50
CA GLU A 103 -9.50 -3.99 -23.94
C GLU A 103 -8.08 -4.06 -24.55
N LEU A 104 -7.05 -3.61 -23.83
CA LEU A 104 -5.67 -3.49 -24.32
C LEU A 104 -4.77 -4.61 -23.81
N THR A 105 -4.10 -5.30 -24.75
CA THR A 105 -3.18 -6.41 -24.43
C THR A 105 -1.75 -5.94 -24.18
N ALA A 106 -1.22 -5.01 -24.99
CA ALA A 106 0.16 -4.56 -24.86
C ALA A 106 0.35 -3.61 -23.66
N VAL A 107 1.40 -3.85 -22.88
CA VAL A 107 1.76 -3.02 -21.71
C VAL A 107 2.00 -1.57 -22.11
N VAL A 108 2.66 -1.35 -23.25
CA VAL A 108 2.98 -0.01 -23.76
C VAL A 108 1.71 0.78 -24.07
N ASP A 109 0.72 0.15 -24.70
CA ASP A 109 -0.55 0.79 -25.06
C ASP A 109 -1.36 1.16 -23.81
N ARG A 110 -1.42 0.25 -22.82
CA ARG A 110 -2.06 0.55 -21.53
C ARG A 110 -1.39 1.69 -20.79
N ALA A 111 -0.06 1.69 -20.73
CA ALA A 111 0.69 2.77 -20.10
C ALA A 111 0.52 4.10 -20.84
N ALA A 112 0.40 4.09 -22.17
CA ALA A 112 0.12 5.29 -22.96
C ALA A 112 -1.30 5.81 -22.68
N LEU A 113 -2.31 4.95 -22.68
CA LEU A 113 -3.69 5.32 -22.36
C LEU A 113 -3.80 5.89 -20.93
N PHE A 114 -3.18 5.23 -19.95
CA PHE A 114 -3.14 5.71 -18.57
C PHE A 114 -2.53 7.12 -18.48
N GLN A 115 -1.38 7.35 -19.12
CA GLN A 115 -0.72 8.66 -19.11
C GLN A 115 -1.57 9.73 -19.79
N SER A 116 -2.18 9.44 -20.94
CA SER A 116 -3.10 10.36 -21.61
C SER A 116 -4.31 10.70 -20.73
N TYR A 117 -4.85 9.71 -20.02
CA TYR A 117 -5.93 9.93 -19.06
C TYR A 117 -5.48 10.83 -17.91
N MET A 118 -4.32 10.57 -17.30
CA MET A 118 -3.76 11.41 -16.24
C MET A 118 -3.60 12.86 -16.70
N THR A 119 -3.03 13.08 -17.89
CA THR A 119 -2.88 14.42 -18.46
C THR A 119 -4.21 15.12 -18.65
N ALA A 120 -5.20 14.46 -19.27
CA ALA A 120 -6.50 15.06 -19.55
C ALA A 120 -7.34 15.29 -18.27
N HIS A 121 -7.38 14.31 -17.36
CA HIS A 121 -8.20 14.37 -16.15
C HIS A 121 -7.71 15.43 -15.16
N PHE A 122 -6.39 15.59 -15.04
CA PHE A 122 -5.78 16.55 -14.12
C PHE A 122 -5.25 17.82 -14.81
N MET A 123 -5.49 17.98 -16.11
CA MET A 123 -5.04 19.13 -16.93
C MET A 123 -3.53 19.39 -16.79
N LEU A 124 -2.71 18.33 -16.82
CA LEU A 124 -1.27 18.43 -16.51
C LEU A 124 -0.47 19.27 -17.52
N ASP A 125 -1.02 19.49 -18.71
CA ASP A 125 -0.44 20.29 -19.79
C ASP A 125 -1.13 21.66 -19.98
N ASP A 126 -2.17 21.98 -19.20
CA ASP A 126 -2.91 23.25 -19.26
C ASP A 126 -2.94 23.95 -17.89
N ALA A 127 -1.79 24.47 -17.50
CA ALA A 127 -1.65 25.20 -16.23
C ALA A 127 -2.57 26.44 -16.11
N PRO A 128 -2.84 27.21 -17.19
CA PRO A 128 -3.84 28.28 -17.14
C PRO A 128 -5.25 27.79 -16.78
N ALA A 129 -5.70 26.65 -17.31
CA ALA A 129 -7.00 26.06 -16.94
C ALA A 129 -7.07 25.67 -15.45
N LEU A 130 -5.92 25.39 -14.83
CA LEU A 130 -5.77 25.13 -13.39
C LEU A 130 -5.64 26.41 -12.54
N GLY A 131 -5.83 27.59 -13.15
CA GLY A 131 -5.79 28.87 -12.46
C GLY A 131 -4.38 29.44 -12.24
N LEU A 132 -3.36 28.88 -12.88
CA LEU A 132 -2.02 29.48 -12.87
C LEU A 132 -2.03 30.74 -13.75
N SER A 133 -1.80 31.90 -13.14
CA SER A 133 -1.66 33.16 -13.85
C SER A 133 -0.21 33.46 -14.21
N ASP A 134 0.00 34.27 -15.25
CA ASP A 134 1.35 34.72 -15.67
C ASP A 134 2.08 35.53 -14.59
N ASN A 135 1.32 36.16 -13.68
CA ASN A 135 1.85 36.94 -12.56
C ASN A 135 2.10 36.10 -11.29
N ALA A 136 1.93 34.78 -11.35
CA ALA A 136 2.13 33.91 -10.20
C ALA A 136 3.59 33.95 -9.72
N ARG A 137 3.78 34.33 -8.45
CA ARG A 137 5.11 34.38 -7.82
C ARG A 137 5.81 33.02 -7.76
N ILE A 138 5.04 31.93 -7.75
CA ILE A 138 5.54 30.55 -7.69
C ILE A 138 4.85 29.75 -8.78
N ASN A 139 5.63 29.18 -9.70
CA ASN A 139 5.12 28.29 -10.75
C ASN A 139 5.27 26.83 -10.31
N ARG A 140 4.13 26.13 -10.16
CA ARG A 140 4.08 24.70 -9.80
C ARG A 140 3.35 23.84 -10.83
N SER A 141 3.19 24.34 -12.06
CA SER A 141 2.56 23.61 -13.17
C SER A 141 3.17 22.23 -13.42
N LYS A 142 4.48 22.07 -13.15
CA LYS A 142 5.23 20.82 -13.33
C LYS A 142 5.32 19.94 -12.08
N LEU A 143 4.61 20.29 -11.01
CA LEU A 143 4.55 19.49 -9.79
C LEU A 143 3.38 18.51 -9.91
N ASP A 144 3.65 17.40 -10.61
CA ASP A 144 2.74 16.28 -10.83
C ASP A 144 3.27 14.99 -10.20
N TYR A 145 2.52 13.90 -10.32
CA TYR A 145 2.93 12.58 -9.81
C TYR A 145 4.28 12.10 -10.38
N LEU A 146 4.60 12.42 -11.64
CA LEU A 146 5.90 12.05 -12.24
C LEU A 146 7.05 12.81 -11.59
N ARG A 147 6.85 14.08 -11.27
CA ARG A 147 7.81 14.89 -10.53
C ARG A 147 8.03 14.33 -9.13
N LEU A 148 6.97 13.87 -8.46
CA LEU A 148 7.10 13.22 -7.15
C LEU A 148 7.93 11.94 -7.22
N LEU A 149 7.63 11.05 -8.17
CA LEU A 149 8.38 9.81 -8.34
C LEU A 149 9.86 10.07 -8.67
N ARG A 150 10.16 11.01 -9.58
CA ARG A 150 11.55 11.37 -9.88
C ARG A 150 12.25 12.02 -8.69
N GLY A 151 11.54 12.85 -7.93
CA GLY A 151 12.05 13.47 -6.72
C GLY A 151 12.42 12.43 -5.67
N TRP A 152 11.60 11.39 -5.51
CA TRP A 152 11.90 10.25 -4.63
C TRP A 152 13.19 9.53 -5.02
N LEU A 153 13.35 9.21 -6.30
CA LEU A 153 14.54 8.51 -6.82
C LEU A 153 15.83 9.33 -6.63
N PHE A 154 15.70 10.66 -6.60
CA PHE A 154 16.84 11.56 -6.38
C PHE A 154 17.15 11.75 -4.89
N ASP A 155 16.14 12.04 -4.08
CA ASP A 155 16.25 12.27 -2.64
C ASP A 155 14.93 11.95 -1.94
N SER A 156 14.84 10.76 -1.34
CA SER A 156 13.66 10.32 -0.56
C SER A 156 13.43 11.14 0.71
N GLU A 157 14.44 11.92 1.13
CA GLU A 157 14.40 12.83 2.27
C GLU A 157 14.22 14.29 1.83
N GLY A 158 13.94 14.52 0.55
CA GLY A 158 13.53 15.78 -0.03
C GLY A 158 12.02 16.04 0.10
N ARG A 159 11.59 17.20 -0.38
CA ARG A 159 10.18 17.65 -0.32
C ARG A 159 9.22 16.68 -1.03
N GLU A 160 9.60 16.20 -2.21
CA GLU A 160 8.83 15.21 -2.95
C GLU A 160 8.66 13.91 -2.15
N GLY A 161 9.69 13.50 -1.40
CA GLY A 161 9.61 12.36 -0.48
C GLY A 161 8.74 12.62 0.73
N ALA A 162 8.75 13.83 1.28
CA ALA A 162 7.84 14.22 2.37
C ALA A 162 6.37 14.10 1.94
N ILE A 163 6.03 14.58 0.73
CA ILE A 163 4.68 14.49 0.17
C ILE A 163 4.24 13.03 0.02
N LEU A 164 5.09 12.17 -0.55
CA LEU A 164 4.77 10.75 -0.73
C LEU A 164 4.56 10.03 0.60
N LYS A 165 5.42 10.28 1.59
CA LYS A 165 5.26 9.74 2.96
C LYS A 165 3.96 10.23 3.60
N ALA A 166 3.62 11.51 3.47
CA ALA A 166 2.37 12.07 3.97
C ALA A 166 1.13 11.49 3.27
N TRP A 167 1.21 11.24 1.97
CA TRP A 167 0.16 10.54 1.23
C TRP A 167 -0.06 9.14 1.80
N VAL A 168 1.00 8.39 2.10
CA VAL A 168 0.89 7.08 2.78
C VAL A 168 0.23 7.22 4.17
N GLU A 169 0.60 8.23 4.97
CA GLU A 169 -0.06 8.48 6.25
C GLU A 169 -1.57 8.68 6.09
N SER A 170 -1.98 9.42 5.06
CA SER A 170 -3.38 9.72 4.82
C SER A 170 -4.17 8.51 4.31
N ARG A 171 -3.60 7.69 3.43
CA ARG A 171 -4.32 6.60 2.73
C ARG A 171 -4.29 5.31 3.51
N PHE A 172 -3.14 4.95 4.07
CA PHE A 172 -2.93 3.71 4.79
C PHE A 172 -2.86 3.89 6.31
N GLY A 173 -2.85 5.13 6.80
CA GLY A 173 -2.79 5.39 8.23
C GLY A 173 -1.46 5.03 8.87
N LEU A 174 -0.40 4.79 8.08
CA LEU A 174 0.94 4.46 8.58
C LEU A 174 1.77 5.73 8.72
N LEU A 175 2.12 6.07 9.96
CA LEU A 175 2.86 7.31 10.23
C LEU A 175 4.32 7.21 9.82
N THR A 176 4.86 8.34 9.37
CA THR A 176 6.26 8.46 8.96
C THR A 176 7.15 8.42 10.20
N GLY A 177 7.98 7.37 10.32
CA GLY A 177 8.94 7.24 11.41
C GLY A 177 10.27 7.94 11.14
N PHE A 178 10.56 8.25 9.88
CA PHE A 178 11.81 8.91 9.47
C PHE A 178 11.62 9.83 8.26
N HIS A 179 12.06 11.08 8.40
CA HIS A 179 12.25 12.02 7.29
C HIS A 179 13.41 12.98 7.59
N ARG A 180 14.57 12.78 6.94
CA ARG A 180 15.90 13.37 7.25
C ARG A 180 16.47 13.04 8.64
N ARG A 181 15.58 12.78 9.60
CA ARG A 181 15.83 12.45 11.00
C ARG A 181 14.67 11.59 11.52
N PRO A 182 14.87 10.82 12.60
CA PRO A 182 13.79 10.10 13.25
C PRO A 182 12.67 11.05 13.72
N ILE A 183 11.41 10.60 13.59
CA ILE A 183 10.22 11.32 14.05
C ILE A 183 9.60 10.50 15.19
N PRO A 184 9.88 10.82 16.47
CA PRO A 184 9.54 9.96 17.60
C PRO A 184 8.08 10.06 18.05
N ALA A 185 7.44 11.22 17.87
CA ALA A 185 6.11 11.51 18.40
C ALA A 185 5.35 12.55 17.56
N ALA A 186 4.03 12.62 17.74
CA ALA A 186 3.16 13.51 16.99
C ALA A 186 3.31 15.00 17.37
N ASP A 187 3.85 15.31 18.54
CA ASP A 187 4.05 16.66 19.08
C ASP A 187 5.52 17.10 19.04
N SER A 188 6.38 16.33 18.36
CA SER A 188 7.81 16.62 18.32
C SER A 188 8.16 17.75 17.32
N PRO A 189 9.24 18.51 17.55
CA PRO A 189 9.71 19.50 16.57
C PRO A 189 10.04 18.89 15.19
N GLU A 190 10.48 17.63 15.16
CA GLU A 190 10.73 16.87 13.93
C GLU A 190 9.45 16.60 13.16
N ARG A 191 8.37 16.27 13.86
CA ARG A 191 7.04 16.13 13.27
C ARG A 191 6.55 17.45 12.70
N GLU A 192 6.68 18.55 13.44
CA GLU A 192 6.30 19.88 12.96
C GLU A 192 7.12 20.27 11.70
N ALA A 193 8.41 19.97 11.68
CA ALA A 193 9.26 20.21 10.51
C ALA A 193 8.81 19.40 9.28
N PHE A 194 8.49 18.13 9.47
CA PHE A 194 7.92 17.27 8.42
C PHE A 194 6.59 17.83 7.90
N ASP A 195 5.64 18.12 8.79
CA ASP A 195 4.32 18.63 8.40
C ASP A 195 4.42 19.99 7.68
N ARG A 196 5.36 20.87 8.09
CA ARG A 196 5.63 22.14 7.42
C ARG A 196 6.15 21.95 5.99
N GLU A 197 7.03 20.98 5.79
CA GLU A 197 7.55 20.65 4.47
C GLU A 197 6.47 20.06 3.56
N VAL A 198 5.64 19.17 4.09
CA VAL A 198 4.47 18.62 3.40
C VAL A 198 3.51 19.74 2.99
N ALA A 199 3.14 20.62 3.92
CA ALA A 199 2.25 21.75 3.64
C ALA A 199 2.84 22.68 2.58
N THR A 200 4.13 22.98 2.67
CA THR A 200 4.85 23.78 1.68
C THR A 200 4.91 23.06 0.32
N GLY A 201 5.01 21.74 0.31
CA GLY A 201 5.04 20.89 -0.88
C GLY A 201 3.69 20.79 -1.60
N LEU A 202 2.60 20.66 -0.86
CA LEU A 202 1.24 20.55 -1.39
C LEU A 202 0.62 21.91 -1.74
N TYR A 203 1.12 23.01 -1.19
CA TYR A 203 0.61 24.35 -1.46
C TYR A 203 0.57 24.66 -2.96
N THR A 204 -0.59 25.13 -3.45
CA THR A 204 -0.83 25.51 -4.86
C THR A 204 -0.47 24.41 -5.87
N THR A 205 -0.82 23.17 -5.55
CA THR A 205 -0.68 22.03 -6.46
C THR A 205 -2.02 21.61 -7.03
N CYS A 206 -2.00 20.93 -8.17
CA CYS A 206 -3.20 20.43 -8.81
C CYS A 206 -3.52 19.00 -8.33
N ALA A 207 -4.35 18.88 -7.30
CA ALA A 207 -4.91 17.60 -6.82
C ALA A 207 -3.86 16.48 -6.66
N LEU A 208 -2.66 16.82 -6.18
CA LEU A 208 -1.48 15.95 -6.27
C LEU A 208 -1.67 14.62 -5.55
N GLU A 209 -2.37 14.62 -4.42
CA GLU A 209 -2.69 13.40 -3.69
C GLU A 209 -3.66 12.48 -4.46
N THR A 210 -4.61 13.05 -5.20
CA THR A 210 -5.55 12.30 -6.04
C THR A 210 -4.86 11.73 -7.28
N GLN A 211 -3.84 12.42 -7.81
CA GLN A 211 -2.97 11.85 -8.83
C GLN A 211 -2.24 10.59 -8.31
N LEU A 212 -1.78 10.62 -7.06
CA LEU A 212 -1.15 9.46 -6.40
C LEU A 212 -2.15 8.34 -6.10
N ASP A 213 -3.39 8.68 -5.72
CA ASP A 213 -4.48 7.72 -5.52
C ASP A 213 -4.72 6.88 -6.79
N LEU A 214 -4.82 7.56 -7.95
CA LEU A 214 -4.99 6.88 -9.23
C LEU A 214 -3.73 6.15 -9.70
N LEU A 215 -2.53 6.70 -9.44
CA LEU A 215 -1.26 6.01 -9.70
C LEU A 215 -1.17 4.68 -8.94
N TYR A 216 -1.57 4.66 -7.67
CA TYR A 216 -1.58 3.46 -6.85
C TYR A 216 -2.55 2.42 -7.43
N ALA A 217 -3.80 2.82 -7.76
CA ALA A 217 -4.76 1.91 -8.37
C ALA A 217 -4.28 1.34 -9.71
N TRP A 218 -3.59 2.15 -10.53
CA TRP A 218 -2.92 1.70 -11.75
C TRP A 218 -1.79 0.70 -11.48
N ALA A 219 -0.96 0.94 -10.46
CA ALA A 219 0.07 0.01 -10.05
C ALA A 219 -0.53 -1.35 -9.64
N GLN A 220 -1.59 -1.34 -8.84
CA GLN A 220 -2.28 -2.57 -8.43
C GLN A 220 -2.91 -3.31 -9.61
N TYR A 221 -3.51 -2.59 -10.55
CA TYR A 221 -4.05 -3.15 -11.79
C TYR A 221 -2.96 -3.85 -12.63
N GLU A 222 -1.82 -3.19 -12.84
CA GLU A 222 -0.71 -3.76 -13.61
C GLU A 222 -0.04 -4.94 -12.90
N LEU A 223 0.17 -4.87 -11.58
CA LEU A 223 0.74 -5.98 -10.82
C LEU A 223 -0.18 -7.20 -10.85
N GLY A 224 -1.50 -7.01 -10.69
CA GLY A 224 -2.47 -8.09 -10.79
C GLY A 224 -2.45 -8.79 -12.15
N ARG A 225 -2.27 -8.03 -13.24
CA ARG A 225 -2.15 -8.58 -14.60
C ARG A 225 -0.81 -9.27 -14.86
N ARG A 226 0.30 -8.73 -14.37
CA ARG A 226 1.65 -9.26 -14.62
C ARG A 226 1.96 -10.48 -13.76
N ASN A 227 1.31 -10.62 -12.61
CA ASN A 227 1.66 -11.62 -11.60
C ASN A 227 0.43 -12.43 -11.13
N PRO A 228 -0.30 -13.12 -12.04
CA PRO A 228 -1.50 -13.87 -11.68
C PRO A 228 -1.18 -14.99 -10.67
N GLY A 229 -1.92 -15.04 -9.57
CA GLY A 229 -1.75 -16.03 -8.51
C GLY A 229 -0.53 -15.80 -7.60
N ILE A 230 0.23 -14.73 -7.82
CA ILE A 230 1.37 -14.34 -6.97
C ILE A 230 0.90 -13.22 -6.04
N SER A 231 1.19 -13.35 -4.74
CA SER A 231 0.83 -12.34 -3.73
C SER A 231 2.03 -11.53 -3.23
N HIS A 232 3.26 -12.00 -3.48
CA HIS A 232 4.48 -11.40 -2.97
C HIS A 232 5.58 -11.33 -4.02
N LEU A 233 6.49 -10.36 -3.86
CA LEU A 233 7.78 -10.30 -4.53
C LEU A 233 8.89 -10.39 -3.49
N THR A 234 9.94 -11.16 -3.79
CA THR A 234 11.18 -11.09 -3.02
C THR A 234 11.94 -9.86 -3.46
N LEU A 235 12.11 -8.90 -2.55
CA LEU A 235 12.82 -7.66 -2.80
C LEU A 235 13.90 -7.44 -1.74
N TYR A 236 14.89 -6.62 -2.09
CA TYR A 236 16.08 -6.36 -1.29
C TYR A 236 16.21 -4.88 -0.96
N ARG A 237 16.80 -4.57 0.19
CA ARG A 237 17.11 -3.19 0.58
C ARG A 237 18.44 -3.12 1.31
N GLY A 238 19.31 -2.23 0.84
CA GLY A 238 20.53 -1.86 1.53
C GLY A 238 20.23 -0.95 2.72
N TYR A 239 20.94 -1.18 3.82
CA TYR A 239 20.93 -0.36 5.02
C TYR A 239 22.36 -0.01 5.40
N SER A 240 22.58 1.21 5.88
CA SER A 240 23.84 1.63 6.51
C SER A 240 23.69 1.62 8.02
N GLY A 241 24.75 1.29 8.77
CA GLY A 241 24.71 1.14 10.23
C GLY A 241 24.13 2.31 11.06
N ALA A 242 24.03 3.53 10.51
CA ALA A 242 23.35 4.66 11.16
C ALA A 242 21.82 4.66 10.99
N ALA A 243 21.29 3.88 10.04
CA ALA A 243 19.88 3.74 9.72
C ALA A 243 19.28 2.47 10.33
N ALA A 244 19.62 2.15 11.58
CA ALA A 244 19.14 0.93 12.23
C ALA A 244 17.60 0.85 12.18
N LEU A 245 17.09 -0.22 11.57
CA LEU A 245 15.66 -0.54 11.58
C LEU A 245 15.22 -0.88 13.01
N PRO A 246 14.10 -0.32 13.51
CA PRO A 246 13.55 -0.76 14.79
C PRO A 246 13.21 -2.25 14.73
N LEU A 247 13.92 -3.04 15.52
CA LEU A 247 13.67 -4.46 15.73
C LEU A 247 12.48 -4.62 16.67
N LEU A 248 11.48 -5.38 16.25
CA LEU A 248 10.28 -5.68 17.02
C LEU A 248 10.40 -7.04 17.72
N ASP A 249 10.98 -8.02 17.02
CA ASP A 249 11.20 -9.37 17.54
C ASP A 249 12.27 -10.09 16.72
N GLU A 250 12.86 -11.15 17.28
CA GLU A 250 13.70 -12.08 16.53
C GLU A 250 12.89 -13.34 16.24
N LEU A 251 12.81 -13.71 14.96
CA LEU A 251 12.16 -14.95 14.56
C LEU A 251 13.20 -16.07 14.45
N GLY A 252 12.73 -17.31 14.57
CA GLY A 252 13.58 -18.48 14.30
C GLY A 252 14.17 -18.47 12.88
N ASN A 253 15.30 -19.16 12.70
CA ASN A 253 15.97 -19.39 11.41
C ASN A 253 16.53 -18.14 10.72
N GLY A 254 17.01 -17.16 11.48
CA GLY A 254 17.70 -15.99 10.92
C GLY A 254 16.75 -14.98 10.27
N HIS A 255 15.48 -15.02 10.65
CA HIS A 255 14.51 -13.98 10.32
C HIS A 255 14.37 -13.01 11.50
N SER A 256 14.11 -11.75 11.21
CA SER A 256 13.81 -10.73 12.23
C SER A 256 12.51 -10.03 11.87
N LEU A 257 11.71 -9.66 12.86
CA LEU A 257 10.58 -8.75 12.67
C LEU A 257 11.07 -7.31 12.85
N VAL A 258 10.89 -6.51 11.81
CA VAL A 258 11.30 -5.10 11.81
C VAL A 258 10.13 -4.19 11.48
N GLN A 259 10.22 -2.96 11.95
CA GLN A 259 9.35 -1.87 11.52
C GLN A 259 9.99 -1.13 10.34
N LEU A 260 9.38 -1.24 9.16
CA LEU A 260 9.77 -0.41 8.01
C LEU A 260 9.20 1.01 8.19
N ASN A 261 9.92 2.01 7.67
CA ASN A 261 9.32 3.34 7.50
C ASN A 261 8.08 3.23 6.60
N ASN A 262 7.14 4.16 6.71
CA ASN A 262 5.86 4.05 6.00
C ASN A 262 6.00 3.97 4.46
N LEU A 263 7.10 4.50 3.91
CA LEU A 263 7.49 4.31 2.52
C LEU A 263 9.00 4.10 2.43
N SER A 264 9.44 3.14 1.62
CA SER A 264 10.86 2.78 1.45
C SER A 264 11.14 2.28 0.04
N SER A 265 12.35 2.54 -0.48
CA SER A 265 12.82 1.94 -1.73
C SER A 265 13.34 0.52 -1.52
N PHE A 266 12.99 -0.37 -2.43
CA PHE A 266 13.52 -1.72 -2.52
C PHE A 266 13.99 -1.98 -3.95
N SER A 267 14.86 -2.97 -4.15
CA SER A 267 15.28 -3.45 -5.46
C SER A 267 14.88 -4.90 -5.66
N ALA A 268 14.56 -5.29 -6.90
CA ALA A 268 14.48 -6.72 -7.26
C ALA A 268 15.86 -7.37 -7.41
N SER A 269 16.94 -6.57 -7.50
CA SER A 269 18.31 -7.07 -7.57
C SER A 269 19.01 -6.96 -6.22
N ARG A 270 19.55 -8.09 -5.74
CA ARG A 270 20.41 -8.13 -4.55
C ARG A 270 21.67 -7.29 -4.75
N GLU A 271 22.33 -7.43 -5.90
CA GLU A 271 23.59 -6.73 -6.21
C GLU A 271 23.39 -5.22 -6.16
N ARG A 272 22.27 -4.74 -6.73
CA ARG A 272 21.91 -3.32 -6.67
C ARG A 272 21.66 -2.85 -5.24
N ALA A 273 21.02 -3.66 -4.40
CA ALA A 273 20.78 -3.32 -3.00
C ALA A 273 22.09 -3.23 -2.18
N ASP A 274 23.13 -3.99 -2.56
CA ASP A 274 24.46 -3.98 -1.93
C ASP A 274 25.20 -2.65 -2.15
N GLU A 275 24.88 -1.92 -3.23
CA GLU A 275 25.48 -0.59 -3.50
C GLU A 275 25.08 0.48 -2.46
N PHE A 276 24.02 0.25 -1.68
CA PHE A 276 23.39 1.28 -0.83
C PHE A 276 23.58 1.08 0.68
N GLY A 277 24.41 0.12 1.12
CA GLY A 277 24.53 -0.19 2.55
C GLY A 277 25.70 -1.09 2.92
N ASP A 278 25.94 -1.25 4.22
CA ASP A 278 26.85 -2.25 4.78
C ASP A 278 26.14 -3.59 5.07
N ARG A 279 24.82 -3.58 5.01
CA ARG A 279 23.96 -4.76 5.19
C ARG A 279 22.82 -4.73 4.19
N VAL A 280 22.46 -5.89 3.65
CA VAL A 280 21.28 -6.05 2.79
C VAL A 280 20.26 -6.91 3.52
N LEU A 281 19.00 -6.49 3.51
CA LEU A 281 17.89 -7.33 3.92
C LEU A 281 17.14 -7.86 2.69
N ALA A 282 16.61 -9.07 2.81
CA ALA A 282 15.63 -9.65 1.90
C ALA A 282 14.26 -9.68 2.56
N CYS A 283 13.22 -9.32 1.82
CA CYS A 283 11.84 -9.28 2.29
C CYS A 283 10.89 -9.84 1.23
N ALA A 284 9.94 -10.67 1.65
CA ALA A 284 8.79 -11.03 0.82
C ALA A 284 7.74 -9.90 0.95
N VAL A 285 7.73 -8.99 -0.01
CA VAL A 285 6.86 -7.81 -0.01
C VAL A 285 5.51 -8.15 -0.66
N PRO A 286 4.38 -7.94 0.03
CA PRO A 286 3.06 -8.06 -0.58
C PRO A 286 2.90 -7.13 -1.79
N LEU A 287 2.33 -7.62 -2.89
CA LEU A 287 2.04 -6.79 -4.08
C LEU A 287 1.16 -5.58 -3.73
N ALA A 288 0.19 -5.78 -2.83
CA ALA A 288 -0.70 -4.74 -2.32
C ALA A 288 0.04 -3.56 -1.65
N LYS A 289 1.29 -3.77 -1.20
CA LYS A 289 2.14 -2.75 -0.57
C LYS A 289 3.04 -2.03 -1.57
N VAL A 290 3.05 -2.40 -2.85
CA VAL A 290 3.85 -1.69 -3.86
C VAL A 290 3.10 -0.44 -4.33
N LEU A 291 3.65 0.74 -4.06
CA LEU A 291 3.08 2.01 -4.52
C LEU A 291 3.36 2.21 -6.01
N ALA A 292 4.63 2.06 -6.41
CA ALA A 292 5.10 2.22 -7.78
C ALA A 292 6.40 1.44 -7.98
N PHE A 293 6.76 1.18 -9.24
CA PHE A 293 8.01 0.51 -9.59
C PHE A 293 8.51 1.00 -10.95
N SER A 294 9.80 0.86 -11.24
CA SER A 294 10.44 1.49 -12.40
C SER A 294 9.78 1.13 -13.74
N GLN A 295 9.33 -0.10 -13.90
CA GLN A 295 8.72 -0.60 -15.14
C GLN A 295 7.20 -0.31 -15.23
N LEU A 296 6.64 0.46 -14.28
CA LEU A 296 5.21 0.81 -14.28
C LEU A 296 4.86 1.81 -15.39
N LEU A 297 5.79 2.72 -15.72
CA LEU A 297 5.61 3.77 -16.72
C LEU A 297 6.82 3.79 -17.66
N PRO A 298 6.81 2.96 -18.73
CA PRO A 298 7.92 2.86 -19.68
C PRO A 298 8.39 4.22 -20.17
N GLY A 299 9.70 4.48 -20.06
CA GLY A 299 10.34 5.72 -20.51
C GLY A 299 10.15 6.95 -19.61
N ARG A 300 9.47 6.84 -18.46
CA ARG A 300 9.20 7.98 -17.55
C ARG A 300 9.98 7.94 -16.24
N LEU A 301 10.31 6.75 -15.75
CA LEU A 301 11.11 6.51 -14.56
C LEU A 301 12.46 5.92 -15.00
N GLN A 302 13.55 6.52 -14.53
CA GLN A 302 14.91 6.02 -14.76
C GLN A 302 15.43 5.51 -13.42
N GLY A 303 15.77 4.22 -13.37
CA GLY A 303 16.19 3.50 -12.17
C GLY A 303 15.91 2.03 -12.42
N GLU A 304 16.95 1.21 -12.50
CA GLU A 304 16.76 -0.22 -12.81
C GLU A 304 16.20 -0.95 -11.57
N ASP A 305 15.09 -1.64 -11.77
CA ASP A 305 14.48 -2.59 -10.81
C ASP A 305 14.14 -2.04 -9.42
N GLU A 306 13.78 -0.75 -9.31
CA GLU A 306 13.37 -0.13 -8.05
C GLU A 306 11.85 -0.23 -7.81
N TYR A 307 11.48 -0.43 -6.55
CA TYR A 307 10.12 -0.55 -6.04
C TYR A 307 9.94 0.39 -4.83
N LEU A 308 8.90 1.22 -4.87
CA LEU A 308 8.46 2.02 -3.73
C LEU A 308 7.47 1.17 -2.93
N VAL A 309 7.85 0.80 -1.71
CA VAL A 309 7.12 -0.14 -0.87
C VAL A 309 6.55 0.58 0.35
N ILE A 310 5.24 0.44 0.54
CA ILE A 310 4.50 0.87 1.72
C ILE A 310 4.90 -0.03 2.89
N GLY A 311 5.24 0.57 4.01
CA GLY A 311 5.77 -0.12 5.19
C GLY A 311 4.72 -0.83 6.05
N GLY A 312 5.11 -1.00 7.31
CA GLY A 312 4.44 -1.87 8.28
C GLY A 312 5.46 -2.78 8.97
N VAL A 313 4.95 -3.76 9.69
CA VAL A 313 5.77 -4.88 10.19
C VAL A 313 6.19 -5.75 9.01
N ALA A 314 7.46 -6.13 8.98
CA ALA A 314 8.01 -7.03 7.97
C ALA A 314 8.87 -8.10 8.61
N ALA A 315 8.67 -9.36 8.19
CA ALA A 315 9.64 -10.42 8.41
C ALA A 315 10.74 -10.32 7.35
N VAL A 316 11.98 -10.15 7.80
CA VAL A 316 13.14 -9.96 6.91
C VAL A 316 14.22 -10.98 7.22
N SER A 317 15.02 -11.32 6.23
CA SER A 317 16.27 -12.07 6.41
C SER A 317 17.45 -11.15 6.11
N TRP A 318 18.40 -11.07 7.04
CA TRP A 318 19.65 -10.36 6.80
C TRP A 318 20.57 -11.22 5.95
N LEU A 319 21.07 -10.65 4.85
CA LEU A 319 22.05 -11.28 3.99
C LEU A 319 23.45 -10.88 4.46
N ASN A 320 24.30 -11.88 4.64
CA ASN A 320 25.73 -11.71 4.85
C ASN A 320 26.48 -11.57 3.52
#